data_AF-A0A7Y6KR50-F1
#
_entry.id   AF-A0A7Y6KR50-F1
#
_cell.length_a   1.000
_cell.length_b   1.000
_cell.length_c   1.000
_cell.angle_alpha   90.00
_cell.angle_beta   90.00
_cell.angle_gamma   90.00
#
_symmetry.space_group_name_H-M   'P 1'
#
loop_
_entity.id
_entity.type
_entity.pdbx_description
1 polymer ?
#
loop_
_entity_poly.entity_id
_entity_poly.type
_entity_poly.pdbx_seq_one_letter_code
_entity_poly.pdbx_strand_id
1 'polypeptide(L)'
;MRSTPSRRATATGALIAAAAMVAVGLQSGAATATPAAAPTPVGGITAGSKVDTGSLPADLSPAQRAALLSEADATKAATAKELGLGATEKLVVRDVVQDRDGTTHTRYERTLNGLPVLGGDLVVQETPAGKTLGVSKASRATSAQLKAVDLTADVAPATAEKQALGAAKAEGSKATKPSEAPRKVVWLGSGSPKLAYETVVGGLQHDGTPNELHVVTDAATGEKLYEWQAVHNGTGNTQYSGQVTLGTAPSYTLTDTTRGNHKTYNLNRGTSGTGTLFTNSTDVWGNGTPQNLETAGADAHYGAALTWDYYKNVHGRNGIRGDGVGAYSRVHYGNNYVNA
;
A
#
# COMPACT_ATOMS: atom_id res chain seq x y z
N MET A 1 9.30 67.29 -16.41
CA MET A 1 8.31 67.90 -17.33
C MET A 1 7.56 66.79 -18.05
N ARG A 2 6.24 66.97 -18.22
CA ARG A 2 5.30 66.14 -19.00
C ARG A 2 5.88 65.81 -20.41
N SER A 3 5.57 64.73 -21.12
CA SER A 3 4.29 64.02 -21.28
C SER A 3 4.46 62.63 -21.94
N THR A 4 3.60 61.68 -21.57
CA THR A 4 3.09 60.57 -22.42
C THR A 4 2.39 61.12 -23.69
N PRO A 5 2.05 60.37 -24.77
CA PRO A 5 1.79 58.92 -24.83
C PRO A 5 2.32 58.18 -26.11
N SER A 6 2.61 56.89 -26.00
CA SER A 6 2.65 56.00 -27.19
C SER A 6 1.31 55.28 -27.35
N ARG A 7 0.78 55.37 -28.56
CA ARG A 7 -0.58 55.05 -28.99
C ARG A 7 -0.89 53.55 -28.91
N ARG A 8 -2.13 53.25 -28.50
CA ARG A 8 -2.82 52.00 -28.81
C ARG A 8 -3.10 51.97 -30.32
N ALA A 9 -2.74 50.87 -30.98
CA ALA A 9 -3.31 50.48 -32.25
C ALA A 9 -4.17 49.22 -32.02
N THR A 10 -5.47 49.44 -31.94
CA THR A 10 -6.51 48.45 -32.16
C THR A 10 -6.51 48.11 -33.65
N ALA A 11 -6.33 46.83 -34.00
CA ALA A 11 -6.69 46.32 -35.32
C ALA A 11 -7.59 45.10 -35.12
N THR A 12 -8.86 45.36 -35.35
CA THR A 12 -9.99 44.44 -35.38
C THR A 12 -9.92 43.62 -36.67
N GLY A 13 -10.21 42.31 -36.58
CA GLY A 13 -11.02 41.62 -37.58
C GLY A 13 -10.30 40.90 -38.72
N ALA A 14 -10.12 39.59 -38.57
CA ALA A 14 -10.52 38.61 -39.58
C ALA A 14 -10.84 37.28 -38.87
N LEU A 15 -12.12 37.11 -38.53
CA LEU A 15 -12.71 35.83 -38.17
C LEU A 15 -12.73 34.95 -39.43
N ILE A 16 -11.95 33.87 -39.45
CA ILE A 16 -12.23 32.71 -40.30
C ILE A 16 -12.57 31.56 -39.36
N ALA A 17 -13.87 31.42 -39.11
CA ALA A 17 -14.45 30.23 -38.52
C ALA A 17 -14.50 29.15 -39.61
N ALA A 18 -13.52 28.24 -39.61
CA ALA A 18 -13.63 26.98 -40.34
C ALA A 18 -14.35 25.96 -39.43
N ALA A 19 -15.67 26.03 -39.41
CA ALA A 19 -16.51 24.99 -38.83
C ALA A 19 -16.56 23.80 -39.81
N ALA A 20 -15.75 22.78 -39.57
CA ALA A 20 -15.94 21.47 -40.20
C ALA A 20 -17.08 20.75 -39.44
N MET A 21 -18.31 20.94 -39.91
CA MET A 21 -19.45 20.12 -39.51
C MET A 21 -19.31 18.73 -40.11
N VAL A 22 -18.88 17.76 -39.30
CA VAL A 22 -19.10 16.34 -39.61
C VAL A 22 -20.52 16.02 -39.16
N ALA A 23 -21.45 16.01 -40.10
CA ALA A 23 -22.78 15.46 -39.89
C ALA A 23 -22.67 13.93 -39.79
N VAL A 24 -22.55 13.40 -38.58
CA VAL A 24 -22.82 11.98 -38.35
C VAL A 24 -24.34 11.84 -38.28
N GLY A 25 -24.93 11.35 -39.36
CA GLY A 25 -26.34 10.97 -39.38
C GLY A 25 -26.58 9.88 -38.33
N LEU A 26 -27.39 10.18 -37.32
CA LEU A 26 -28.01 9.17 -36.48
C LEU A 26 -28.98 8.37 -37.36
N GLN A 27 -28.49 7.31 -37.98
CA GLN A 27 -29.35 6.26 -38.49
C GLN A 27 -29.89 5.49 -37.28
N SER A 28 -31.11 5.83 -36.86
CA SER A 28 -31.93 5.00 -35.98
C SER A 28 -32.38 3.75 -36.76
N GLY A 29 -31.44 2.85 -37.02
CA GLY A 29 -31.72 1.49 -37.45
C GLY A 29 -31.75 0.60 -36.21
N ALA A 30 -32.87 -0.07 -35.95
CA ALA A 30 -32.88 -1.19 -35.03
C ALA A 30 -31.93 -2.26 -35.59
N ALA A 31 -30.75 -2.38 -35.01
CA ALA A 31 -29.84 -3.48 -35.30
C ALA A 31 -30.48 -4.75 -34.72
N THR A 32 -31.27 -5.45 -35.53
CA THR A 32 -31.63 -6.84 -35.26
C THR A 32 -30.37 -7.67 -35.48
N ALA A 33 -29.57 -7.82 -34.43
CA ALA A 33 -28.54 -8.84 -34.40
C ALA A 33 -29.25 -10.20 -34.56
N THR A 34 -29.13 -10.80 -35.74
CA THR A 34 -29.45 -12.22 -35.94
C THR A 34 -28.60 -12.99 -34.93
N PRO A 35 -29.19 -13.77 -34.02
CA PRO A 35 -28.38 -14.52 -33.07
C PRO A 35 -27.54 -15.52 -33.87
N ALA A 36 -26.22 -15.30 -33.86
CA ALA A 36 -25.29 -16.33 -34.26
C ALA A 36 -25.58 -17.58 -33.44
N ALA A 37 -25.60 -18.74 -34.09
CA ALA A 37 -25.80 -20.02 -33.43
C ALA A 37 -24.88 -20.10 -32.21
N ALA A 38 -25.46 -20.45 -31.07
CA ALA A 38 -24.76 -20.49 -29.79
C ALA A 38 -23.46 -21.29 -29.91
N PRO A 39 -22.33 -20.80 -29.38
CA PRO A 39 -21.16 -21.64 -29.21
C PRO A 39 -21.56 -22.84 -28.35
N THR A 40 -21.17 -24.05 -28.77
CA THR A 40 -21.35 -25.27 -28.00
C THR A 40 -20.80 -25.05 -26.60
N PRO A 41 -21.59 -25.26 -25.53
CA PRO A 41 -21.13 -25.02 -24.18
C PRO A 41 -20.00 -26.00 -23.87
N VAL A 42 -18.81 -25.44 -23.62
CA VAL A 42 -17.72 -26.16 -22.98
C VAL A 42 -18.16 -26.41 -21.53
N GLY A 43 -18.62 -27.63 -21.26
CA GLY A 43 -18.67 -28.23 -19.92
C GLY A 43 -19.39 -27.45 -18.81
N GLY A 44 -20.70 -27.69 -18.67
CA GLY A 44 -21.35 -27.93 -17.37
C GLY A 44 -21.42 -26.78 -16.36
N ILE A 45 -22.39 -25.88 -16.53
CA ILE A 45 -23.12 -25.31 -15.39
C ILE A 45 -24.55 -25.84 -15.44
N THR A 46 -24.89 -26.79 -14.58
CA THR A 46 -26.27 -27.26 -14.44
C THR A 46 -27.05 -26.25 -13.60
N ALA A 47 -28.25 -25.89 -14.05
CA ALA A 47 -29.18 -25.13 -13.22
C ALA A 47 -29.50 -25.96 -11.96
N GLY A 48 -28.94 -25.56 -10.81
CA GLY A 48 -28.98 -26.32 -9.56
C GLY A 48 -27.63 -26.50 -8.86
N SER A 49 -26.51 -26.13 -9.47
CA SER A 49 -25.22 -26.04 -8.76
C SER A 49 -25.32 -25.00 -7.64
N LYS A 50 -25.28 -25.44 -6.37
CA LYS A 50 -25.04 -24.54 -5.24
C LYS A 50 -23.73 -23.79 -5.52
N VAL A 51 -23.76 -22.46 -5.41
CA VAL A 51 -22.54 -21.66 -5.41
C VAL A 51 -21.65 -22.18 -4.30
N ASP A 52 -20.44 -22.63 -4.63
CA ASP A 52 -19.45 -23.00 -3.63
C ASP A 52 -18.99 -21.72 -2.93
N THR A 53 -19.52 -21.52 -1.73
CA THR A 53 -19.17 -20.38 -0.88
C THR A 53 -17.98 -20.69 0.02
N GLY A 54 -17.40 -21.89 -0.09
CA GLY A 54 -16.25 -22.34 0.67
C GLY A 54 -15.01 -21.48 0.45
N SER A 55 -14.77 -21.05 -0.80
CA SER A 55 -13.65 -20.18 -1.22
C SER A 55 -13.81 -18.70 -0.87
N LEU A 56 -14.90 -18.32 -0.20
CA LEU A 56 -15.03 -16.95 0.30
C LEU A 56 -14.20 -16.78 1.57
N PRO A 57 -13.61 -15.60 1.82
CA PRO A 57 -12.92 -15.33 3.08
C PRO A 57 -13.81 -15.59 4.30
N ALA A 58 -13.24 -16.25 5.31
CA ALA A 58 -13.83 -16.41 6.62
C ALA A 58 -13.70 -15.10 7.42
N ASP A 59 -14.72 -14.80 8.23
CA ASP A 59 -14.67 -13.69 9.17
C ASP A 59 -13.95 -14.16 10.44
N LEU A 60 -12.66 -13.84 10.55
CA LEU A 60 -11.80 -14.28 11.64
C LEU A 60 -11.72 -13.20 12.72
N SER A 61 -11.94 -13.60 13.98
CA SER A 61 -11.57 -12.74 15.10
C SER A 61 -10.05 -12.50 15.14
N PRO A 62 -9.58 -11.39 15.75
CA PRO A 62 -8.14 -11.12 15.89
C PRO A 62 -7.35 -12.27 16.54
N ALA A 63 -7.96 -12.96 17.52
CA ALA A 63 -7.33 -14.10 18.19
C ALA A 63 -7.18 -15.32 17.26
N GLN A 64 -8.16 -15.60 16.40
CA GLN A 64 -8.08 -16.69 15.43
C GLN A 64 -7.01 -16.40 14.38
N ARG A 65 -6.94 -15.17 13.86
CA ARG A 65 -5.88 -14.79 12.91
C ARG A 65 -4.48 -14.87 13.54
N ALA A 66 -4.32 -14.46 14.79
CA ALA A 66 -3.05 -14.59 15.51
C ALA A 66 -2.61 -16.06 15.67
N ALA A 67 -3.55 -16.97 15.94
CA ALA A 67 -3.27 -18.40 16.01
C ALA A 67 -2.81 -18.97 14.66
N LEU A 68 -3.45 -18.59 13.56
CA LEU A 68 -3.04 -19.00 12.21
C LEU A 68 -1.64 -18.50 11.85
N LEU A 69 -1.31 -17.25 12.18
CA LEU A 69 0.04 -16.70 11.98
C LEU A 69 1.10 -17.47 12.78
N SER A 70 0.80 -17.82 14.03
CA SER A 70 1.71 -18.61 14.88
C SER A 70 1.93 -20.01 14.32
N GLU A 71 0.88 -20.66 13.82
CA GLU A 71 0.97 -21.99 13.21
C GLU A 71 1.82 -21.95 11.93
N ALA A 72 1.54 -20.99 11.04
CA ALA A 72 2.35 -20.77 9.84
C ALA A 72 3.83 -20.50 10.18
N ASP A 73 4.11 -19.77 11.27
CA ASP A 73 5.49 -19.50 11.67
C ASP A 73 6.21 -20.76 12.15
N ALA A 74 5.49 -21.66 12.84
CA ALA A 74 6.01 -22.94 13.30
C ALA A 74 6.29 -23.91 12.14
N THR A 75 5.48 -23.88 11.07
CA THR A 75 5.58 -24.83 9.95
C THR A 75 6.40 -24.31 8.76
N LYS A 76 6.74 -23.02 8.69
CA LYS A 76 7.43 -22.38 7.55
C LYS A 76 8.69 -23.09 7.04
N ALA A 77 9.44 -23.78 7.92
CA ALA A 77 10.63 -24.54 7.52
C ALA A 77 10.28 -25.82 6.72
N ALA A 78 9.18 -26.49 7.09
CA ALA A 78 8.65 -27.62 6.34
C ALA A 78 8.10 -27.15 4.98
N THR A 79 7.35 -26.04 4.96
CA THR A 79 6.87 -25.40 3.73
C THR A 79 8.05 -25.04 2.81
N ALA A 80 9.12 -24.43 3.33
CA ALA A 80 10.31 -24.12 2.54
C ALA A 80 10.94 -25.36 1.90
N LYS A 81 10.97 -26.49 2.62
CA LYS A 81 11.48 -27.77 2.10
C LYS A 81 10.57 -28.34 1.01
N GLU A 82 9.26 -28.31 1.19
CA GLU A 82 8.27 -28.75 0.20
C GLU A 82 8.37 -27.95 -1.10
N LEU A 83 8.61 -26.63 -0.99
CA LEU A 83 8.82 -25.73 -2.12
C LEU A 83 10.18 -25.89 -2.80
N GLY A 84 11.07 -26.76 -2.30
CA GLY A 84 12.41 -26.98 -2.84
C GLY A 84 13.35 -25.79 -2.66
N LEU A 85 13.15 -24.97 -1.62
CA LEU A 85 14.05 -23.87 -1.29
C LEU A 85 15.38 -24.42 -0.74
N GLY A 86 16.50 -23.78 -1.11
CA GLY A 86 17.81 -24.18 -0.57
C GLY A 86 17.95 -23.89 0.92
N ALA A 87 18.97 -24.47 1.57
CA ALA A 87 19.24 -24.24 3.00
C ALA A 87 19.53 -22.76 3.36
N THR A 88 19.95 -21.97 2.37
CA THR A 88 20.23 -20.54 2.51
C THR A 88 18.98 -19.67 2.30
N GLU A 89 17.90 -20.25 1.80
CA GLU A 89 16.65 -19.56 1.51
C GLU A 89 15.64 -19.86 2.61
N LYS A 90 15.13 -18.82 3.29
CA LYS A 90 14.14 -18.98 4.37
C LYS A 90 12.90 -18.16 4.11
N LEU A 91 11.76 -18.65 4.61
CA LEU A 91 10.49 -17.97 4.58
C LEU A 91 10.29 -17.13 5.86
N VAL A 92 9.59 -16.00 5.72
CA VAL A 92 9.13 -15.14 6.81
C VAL A 92 7.63 -14.95 6.62
N VAL A 93 6.82 -15.38 7.59
CA VAL A 93 5.35 -15.23 7.54
C VAL A 93 5.00 -13.75 7.64
N ARG A 94 4.10 -13.29 6.76
CA ARG A 94 3.58 -11.92 6.75
C ARG A 94 2.10 -11.84 7.04
N ASP A 95 1.33 -12.75 6.46
CA ASP A 95 -0.12 -12.76 6.65
C ASP A 95 -0.69 -14.16 6.43
N VAL A 96 -1.85 -14.41 7.03
CA VAL A 96 -2.68 -15.59 6.74
C VAL A 96 -4.13 -15.13 6.60
N VAL A 97 -4.73 -15.46 5.46
CA VAL A 97 -6.17 -15.40 5.24
C VAL A 97 -6.70 -16.83 5.23
N GLN A 98 -7.90 -17.05 5.77
CA GLN A 98 -8.57 -18.34 5.72
C GLN A 98 -9.90 -18.20 4.98
N ASP A 99 -10.20 -19.15 4.12
CA ASP A 99 -11.49 -19.28 3.45
C ASP A 99 -12.48 -20.05 4.35
N ARG A 100 -13.78 -19.97 4.07
CA ARG A 100 -14.83 -20.62 4.87
C ARG A 100 -14.75 -22.14 4.89
N ASP A 101 -14.14 -22.75 3.88
CA ASP A 101 -13.84 -24.19 3.85
C ASP A 101 -12.61 -24.58 4.67
N GLY A 102 -11.92 -23.60 5.26
CA GLY A 102 -10.72 -23.74 6.09
C GLY A 102 -9.41 -23.71 5.30
N THR A 103 -9.44 -23.57 3.97
CA THR A 103 -8.24 -23.34 3.15
C THR A 103 -7.53 -22.08 3.61
N THR A 104 -6.20 -22.14 3.75
CA THR A 104 -5.39 -20.99 4.16
C THR A 104 -4.58 -20.45 2.99
N HIS A 105 -4.43 -19.13 2.95
CA HIS A 105 -3.57 -18.40 2.01
C HIS A 105 -2.52 -17.67 2.85
N THR A 106 -1.33 -18.27 2.95
CA THR A 106 -0.24 -17.71 3.75
C THR A 106 0.71 -16.92 2.86
N ARG A 107 0.85 -15.61 3.13
CA ARG A 107 1.83 -14.75 2.48
C ARG A 107 3.17 -14.87 3.19
N TYR A 108 4.21 -15.15 2.42
CA TYR A 108 5.59 -15.20 2.87
C TYR A 108 6.45 -14.20 2.13
N GLU A 109 7.36 -13.57 2.87
CA GLU A 109 8.59 -13.00 2.34
C GLU A 109 9.71 -14.03 2.35
N ARG A 110 10.81 -13.74 1.63
CA ARG A 110 11.98 -14.61 1.53
C ARG A 110 13.24 -13.92 2.01
N THR A 111 14.17 -14.72 2.50
CA THR A 111 15.56 -14.31 2.74
C THR A 111 16.52 -15.22 1.98
N LEU A 112 17.69 -14.70 1.59
CA LEU A 112 18.82 -15.45 1.04
C LEU A 112 20.06 -15.14 1.88
N ASN A 113 20.64 -16.15 2.53
CA ASN A 113 21.77 -15.96 3.47
C ASN A 113 21.49 -14.89 4.54
N GLY A 114 20.22 -14.79 4.97
CA GLY A 114 19.76 -13.77 5.92
C GLY A 114 19.47 -12.39 5.32
N LEU A 115 19.78 -12.15 4.04
CA LEU A 115 19.41 -10.92 3.35
C LEU A 115 17.95 -10.95 2.90
N PRO A 116 17.15 -9.90 3.14
CA PRO A 116 15.80 -9.79 2.58
C PRO A 116 15.80 -9.89 1.06
N VAL A 117 14.83 -10.62 0.48
CA VAL A 117 14.64 -10.73 -0.97
C VAL A 117 13.43 -9.89 -1.39
N LEU A 118 13.68 -8.68 -1.89
CA LEU A 118 12.64 -7.76 -2.33
C LEU A 118 12.07 -8.19 -3.68
N GLY A 119 10.73 -8.26 -3.79
CA GLY A 119 10.05 -8.81 -4.97
C GLY A 119 10.10 -10.34 -5.05
N GLY A 120 10.48 -11.01 -3.96
CA GLY A 120 10.54 -12.46 -3.85
C GLY A 120 9.35 -13.12 -3.16
N ASP A 121 8.33 -12.35 -2.82
CA ASP A 121 7.16 -12.81 -2.06
C ASP A 121 6.44 -13.98 -2.72
N LEU A 122 5.81 -14.81 -1.89
CA LEU A 122 4.94 -15.88 -2.35
C LEU A 122 3.73 -16.05 -1.45
N VAL A 123 2.65 -16.59 -2.01
CA VAL A 123 1.46 -17.01 -1.28
C VAL A 123 1.32 -18.52 -1.46
N VAL A 124 1.30 -19.25 -0.35
CA VAL A 124 1.03 -20.70 -0.34
C VAL A 124 -0.41 -20.92 0.05
N GLN A 125 -1.11 -21.71 -0.76
CA GLN A 125 -2.48 -22.15 -0.51
C GLN A 125 -2.44 -23.56 0.06
N GLU A 126 -3.02 -23.78 1.23
CA GLU A 126 -3.01 -25.08 1.91
C GLU A 126 -4.43 -25.48 2.30
N THR A 127 -4.76 -26.76 2.16
CA THR A 127 -6.01 -27.32 2.68
C THR A 127 -6.07 -27.22 4.20
N PRO A 128 -7.24 -27.41 4.84
CA PRO A 128 -7.33 -27.51 6.31
C PRO A 128 -6.43 -28.60 6.91
N ALA A 129 -6.04 -29.60 6.12
CA ALA A 129 -5.14 -30.68 6.52
C ALA A 129 -3.64 -30.35 6.28
N GLY A 130 -3.31 -29.13 5.85
CA GLY A 130 -1.94 -28.68 5.60
C GLY A 130 -1.33 -29.15 4.28
N LYS A 131 -2.15 -29.61 3.31
CA LYS A 131 -1.63 -30.00 1.98
C LYS A 131 -1.57 -28.78 1.06
N THR A 132 -0.41 -28.52 0.46
CA THR A 132 -0.26 -27.49 -0.57
C THR A 132 -1.16 -27.74 -1.78
N LEU A 133 -2.00 -26.76 -2.11
CA LEU A 133 -2.84 -26.71 -3.30
C LEU A 133 -2.17 -25.92 -4.43
N GLY A 134 -1.51 -24.81 -4.09
CA GLY A 134 -0.97 -23.88 -5.05
C GLY A 134 0.02 -22.90 -4.43
N VAL A 135 0.90 -22.37 -5.27
CA VAL A 135 1.92 -21.40 -4.88
C VAL A 135 1.95 -20.28 -5.90
N SER A 136 1.54 -19.09 -5.49
CA SER A 136 1.64 -17.87 -6.29
C SER A 136 2.94 -17.15 -5.94
N LYS A 137 3.77 -16.82 -6.92
CA LYS A 137 5.08 -16.17 -6.71
C LYS A 137 5.11 -14.80 -7.39
N ALA A 138 5.68 -13.80 -6.72
CA ALA A 138 5.85 -12.46 -7.26
C ALA A 138 6.86 -12.41 -8.43
N SER A 139 7.79 -13.36 -8.47
CA SER A 139 8.81 -13.47 -9.53
C SER A 139 8.90 -14.88 -10.09
N ARG A 140 9.21 -14.99 -11.38
CA ARG A 140 9.47 -16.25 -12.09
C ARG A 140 10.92 -16.72 -11.96
N ALA A 141 11.78 -15.95 -11.29
CA ALA A 141 13.16 -16.34 -11.05
C ALA A 141 13.25 -17.68 -10.32
N THR A 142 14.12 -18.55 -10.80
CA THR A 142 14.34 -19.87 -10.24
C THR A 142 15.17 -19.80 -8.96
N SER A 143 15.05 -20.80 -8.09
CA SER A 143 15.92 -20.93 -6.91
C SER A 143 17.40 -21.05 -7.29
N ALA A 144 17.71 -21.60 -8.48
CA ALA A 144 19.07 -21.65 -9.01
C ALA A 144 19.63 -20.25 -9.31
N GLN A 145 18.84 -19.40 -9.97
CA GLN A 145 19.22 -18.00 -10.21
C GLN A 145 19.41 -17.24 -8.89
N LEU A 146 18.54 -17.47 -7.90
CA LEU A 146 18.67 -16.82 -6.60
C LEU A 146 19.92 -17.27 -5.84
N LYS A 147 20.30 -18.55 -5.94
CA LYS A 147 21.54 -19.08 -5.33
C LYS A 147 22.81 -18.58 -6.01
N ALA A 148 22.74 -18.23 -7.29
CA ALA A 148 23.87 -17.77 -8.09
C ALA A 148 24.20 -16.29 -7.90
N VAL A 149 23.44 -15.56 -7.07
CA VAL A 149 23.69 -14.14 -6.81
C VAL A 149 25.01 -13.96 -6.08
N ASP A 150 25.89 -13.14 -6.65
CA ASP A 150 27.06 -12.65 -5.93
C ASP A 150 26.62 -11.69 -4.82
N LEU A 151 26.99 -12.00 -3.57
CA LEU A 151 26.66 -11.22 -2.39
C LEU A 151 27.79 -10.27 -1.96
N THR A 152 28.78 -10.09 -2.83
CA THR A 152 29.83 -9.09 -2.73
C THR A 152 29.33 -7.75 -3.26
N ALA A 153 29.58 -6.68 -2.51
CA ALA A 153 29.22 -5.32 -2.93
C ALA A 153 30.50 -4.60 -3.36
N ASP A 154 30.53 -4.12 -4.60
CA ASP A 154 31.62 -3.30 -5.13
C ASP A 154 31.40 -1.81 -4.83
N VAL A 155 30.14 -1.43 -4.62
CA VAL A 155 29.71 -0.07 -4.32
C VAL A 155 29.64 0.14 -2.81
N ALA A 156 30.21 1.24 -2.33
CA ALA A 156 30.10 1.61 -0.92
C ALA A 156 28.65 2.04 -0.57
N PRO A 157 28.14 1.73 0.65
CA PRO A 157 26.81 2.14 1.10
C PRO A 157 26.54 3.66 0.96
N ALA A 158 27.57 4.49 1.14
CA ALA A 158 27.46 5.94 1.00
C ALA A 158 27.00 6.41 -0.39
N THR A 159 27.27 5.63 -1.45
CA THR A 159 26.77 5.91 -2.80
C THR A 159 25.26 5.72 -2.87
N ALA A 160 24.73 4.63 -2.29
CA ALA A 160 23.29 4.38 -2.20
C ALA A 160 22.58 5.44 -1.37
N GLU A 161 23.17 5.86 -0.24
CA GLU A 161 22.67 6.96 0.59
C GLU A 161 22.54 8.27 -0.20
N LYS A 162 23.60 8.67 -0.90
CA LYS A 162 23.59 9.89 -1.72
C LYS A 162 22.52 9.84 -2.82
N GLN A 163 22.37 8.67 -3.47
CA GLN A 163 21.36 8.48 -4.50
C GLN A 163 19.94 8.60 -3.92
N ALA A 164 19.67 7.97 -2.78
CA ALA A 164 18.36 7.97 -2.14
C ALA A 164 17.96 9.36 -1.63
N LEU A 165 18.90 10.11 -1.04
CA LEU A 165 18.67 11.51 -0.64
C LEU A 165 18.40 12.41 -1.85
N GLY A 166 19.08 12.18 -2.97
CA GLY A 166 18.83 12.87 -4.23
C GLY A 166 17.41 12.62 -4.75
N ALA A 167 16.96 11.36 -4.74
CA ALA A 167 15.60 10.99 -5.13
C ALA A 167 14.55 11.59 -4.18
N ALA A 168 14.75 11.47 -2.86
CA ALA A 168 13.83 12.04 -1.87
C ALA A 168 13.72 13.57 -1.98
N LYS A 169 14.83 14.26 -2.29
CA LYS A 169 14.82 15.71 -2.54
C LYS A 169 14.02 16.07 -3.79
N ALA A 170 14.06 15.24 -4.83
CA ALA A 170 13.24 15.44 -6.03
C ALA A 170 11.73 15.34 -5.70
N GLU A 171 11.37 14.50 -4.73
CA GLU A 171 10.01 14.40 -4.14
C GLU A 171 9.70 15.48 -3.09
N GLY A 172 10.58 16.48 -2.92
CA GLY A 172 10.38 17.59 -1.99
C GLY A 172 10.74 17.31 -0.54
N SER A 173 11.36 16.16 -0.23
CA SER A 173 11.86 15.87 1.11
C SER A 173 12.97 16.84 1.51
N LYS A 174 12.93 17.24 2.79
CA LYS A 174 13.97 18.05 3.45
C LYS A 174 14.95 17.21 4.27
N ALA A 175 14.83 15.88 4.22
CA ALA A 175 15.72 14.99 4.95
C ALA A 175 17.16 15.13 4.45
N THR A 176 18.10 15.24 5.39
CA THR A 176 19.54 15.34 5.09
C THR A 176 20.28 14.03 5.35
N LYS A 177 19.59 13.02 5.88
CA LYS A 177 20.10 11.68 6.15
C LYS A 177 18.96 10.66 5.95
N PRO A 178 19.27 9.41 5.58
CA PRO A 178 18.32 8.31 5.61
C PRO A 178 17.75 8.08 7.01
N SER A 179 16.64 7.35 7.07
CA SER A 179 16.04 6.89 8.33
C SER A 179 16.99 5.96 9.09
N GLU A 180 17.71 5.09 8.37
CA GLU A 180 18.69 4.14 8.88
C GLU A 180 19.82 3.94 7.85
N ALA A 181 20.94 3.33 8.25
CA ALA A 181 22.02 3.01 7.32
C ALA A 181 21.54 2.08 6.19
N PRO A 182 22.01 2.26 4.93
CA PRO A 182 21.62 1.40 3.81
C PRO A 182 21.87 -0.09 4.13
N ARG A 183 20.82 -0.90 4.03
CA ARG A 183 20.92 -2.35 4.30
C ARG A 183 21.09 -3.13 3.01
N LYS A 184 21.87 -4.21 3.06
CA LYS A 184 22.00 -5.15 1.93
C LYS A 184 20.72 -5.96 1.77
N VAL A 185 20.25 -6.09 0.54
CA VAL A 185 19.09 -6.88 0.13
C VAL A 185 19.39 -7.60 -1.18
N VAL A 186 18.58 -8.59 -1.53
CA VAL A 186 18.55 -9.15 -2.88
C VAL A 186 17.33 -8.59 -3.61
N TRP A 187 17.56 -7.87 -4.70
CA TRP A 187 16.49 -7.36 -5.56
C TRP A 187 16.07 -8.42 -6.57
N LEU A 188 14.80 -8.82 -6.54
CA LEU A 188 14.22 -9.81 -7.46
C LEU A 188 13.10 -9.24 -8.35
N GLY A 189 12.70 -7.98 -8.15
CA GLY A 189 11.55 -7.37 -8.82
C GLY A 189 11.67 -7.28 -10.34
N SER A 190 12.89 -7.30 -10.90
CA SER A 190 13.13 -7.31 -12.36
C SER A 190 13.27 -8.72 -12.97
N GLY A 191 13.08 -9.79 -12.17
CA GLY A 191 13.23 -11.19 -12.61
C GLY A 191 14.66 -11.70 -12.74
N SER A 192 15.66 -10.81 -12.67
CA SER A 192 17.09 -11.16 -12.58
C SER A 192 17.61 -10.77 -11.19
N PRO A 193 17.79 -11.72 -10.27
CA PRO A 193 18.20 -11.42 -8.91
C PRO A 193 19.58 -10.75 -8.86
N LYS A 194 19.72 -9.70 -8.04
CA LYS A 194 21.00 -9.00 -7.80
C LYS A 194 21.15 -8.59 -6.35
N LEU A 195 22.40 -8.48 -5.87
CA LEU A 195 22.66 -7.79 -4.61
C LEU A 195 22.40 -6.28 -4.79
N ALA A 196 21.73 -5.68 -3.81
CA ALA A 196 21.42 -4.27 -3.79
C ALA A 196 21.52 -3.69 -2.38
N TYR A 197 21.56 -2.37 -2.29
CA TYR A 197 21.27 -1.63 -1.08
C TYR A 197 19.84 -1.12 -1.13
N GLU A 198 19.09 -1.33 -0.06
CA GLU A 198 17.85 -0.60 0.19
C GLU A 198 18.15 0.55 1.15
N THR A 199 17.82 1.76 0.72
CA THR A 199 17.91 2.96 1.54
C THR A 199 16.52 3.54 1.72
N VAL A 200 16.15 3.80 2.97
CA VAL A 200 14.86 4.41 3.32
C VAL A 200 15.08 5.85 3.71
N VAL A 201 14.39 6.76 3.04
CA VAL A 201 14.40 8.18 3.39
C VAL A 201 13.01 8.60 3.82
N GLY A 202 12.83 8.76 5.13
CA GLY A 202 11.64 9.36 5.73
C GLY A 202 11.62 10.89 5.58
N GLY A 203 10.49 11.52 5.88
CA GLY A 203 10.38 12.99 5.88
C GLY A 203 9.01 13.50 5.50
N LEU A 204 8.94 14.74 5.01
CA LEU A 204 7.73 15.39 4.47
C LEU A 204 8.02 15.85 3.03
N GLN A 205 7.10 15.62 2.10
CA GLN A 205 7.11 16.14 0.72
C GLN A 205 6.79 17.64 0.69
N HIS A 206 6.81 18.25 -0.51
CA HIS A 206 6.58 19.68 -0.71
C HIS A 206 5.22 20.17 -0.18
N ASP A 207 4.20 19.32 -0.25
CA ASP A 207 2.83 19.58 0.20
C ASP A 207 2.59 19.24 1.69
N GLY A 208 3.64 18.81 2.40
CA GLY A 208 3.55 18.37 3.79
C GLY A 208 3.35 16.87 3.96
N THR A 209 3.46 16.06 2.89
CA THR A 209 3.22 14.62 2.94
C THR A 209 4.31 13.77 3.56
N PRO A 210 4.11 13.10 4.72
CA PRO A 210 4.97 12.02 5.16
C PRO A 210 5.36 11.09 4.02
N ASN A 211 6.66 11.09 3.73
CA ASN A 211 7.26 10.21 2.74
C ASN A 211 8.03 9.11 3.47
N GLU A 212 8.00 7.92 2.90
CA GLU A 212 8.96 6.87 3.19
C GLU A 212 9.41 6.34 1.84
N LEU A 213 10.40 7.03 1.27
CA LEU A 213 10.92 6.65 -0.02
C LEU A 213 11.94 5.54 0.18
N HIS A 214 11.61 4.35 -0.31
CA HIS A 214 12.57 3.26 -0.45
C HIS A 214 13.23 3.41 -1.81
N VAL A 215 14.56 3.41 -1.82
CA VAL A 215 15.38 3.42 -3.03
C VAL A 215 16.28 2.20 -3.01
N VAL A 216 16.22 1.41 -4.08
CA VAL A 216 17.02 0.21 -4.27
C VAL A 216 18.13 0.52 -5.27
N THR A 217 19.37 0.42 -4.81
CA THR A 217 20.59 0.71 -5.58
C THR A 217 21.35 -0.58 -5.83
N ASP A 218 21.72 -0.87 -7.08
CA ASP A 218 22.56 -2.00 -7.46
C ASP A 218 23.90 -1.93 -6.70
N ALA A 219 24.25 -2.98 -5.97
CA ALA A 219 25.44 -2.99 -5.11
C ALA A 219 26.75 -3.24 -5.88
N ALA A 220 26.67 -3.58 -7.17
CA ALA A 220 27.83 -3.73 -8.05
C ALA A 220 28.05 -2.47 -8.90
N THR A 221 26.99 -1.86 -9.42
CA THR A 221 27.09 -0.74 -10.38
C THR A 221 26.74 0.64 -9.81
N GLY A 222 25.95 0.69 -8.73
CA GLY A 222 25.44 1.94 -8.16
C GLY A 222 24.22 2.49 -8.91
N GLU A 223 23.71 1.76 -9.90
CA GLU A 223 22.51 2.11 -10.64
C GLU A 223 21.26 2.05 -9.74
N LYS A 224 20.32 2.99 -9.90
CA LYS A 224 19.03 2.91 -9.23
C LYS A 224 18.19 1.84 -9.91
N LEU A 225 17.91 0.74 -9.21
CA LEU A 225 17.11 -0.37 -9.71
C LEU A 225 15.61 -0.10 -9.61
N TYR A 226 15.20 0.52 -8.50
CA TYR A 226 13.78 0.79 -8.22
C TYR A 226 13.63 1.83 -7.11
N GLU A 227 12.49 2.50 -7.07
CA GLU A 227 12.07 3.29 -5.92
C GLU A 227 10.56 3.24 -5.75
N TRP A 228 10.09 3.32 -4.50
CA TRP A 228 8.67 3.42 -4.19
C TRP A 228 8.45 4.18 -2.89
N GLN A 229 7.29 4.83 -2.78
CA GLN A 229 6.78 5.32 -1.50
C GLN A 229 6.11 4.14 -0.79
N ALA A 230 6.51 3.85 0.45
CA ALA A 230 5.82 2.85 1.23
C ALA A 230 4.47 3.40 1.71
N VAL A 231 3.40 2.73 1.30
CA VAL A 231 2.05 2.93 1.83
C VAL A 231 1.85 1.90 2.91
N HIS A 232 1.64 2.35 4.15
CA HIS A 232 1.32 1.44 5.26
C HIS A 232 -0.18 1.41 5.50
N ASN A 233 -0.65 0.19 5.76
CA ASN A 233 -2.05 -0.10 5.99
C ASN A 233 -2.17 -0.82 7.32
N GLY A 234 -2.51 -0.08 8.36
CA GLY A 234 -2.82 -0.63 9.68
C GLY A 234 -4.18 -1.32 9.70
N THR A 235 -4.34 -2.27 10.61
CA THR A 235 -5.63 -2.90 10.90
C THR A 235 -6.31 -2.17 12.05
N GLY A 236 -7.43 -1.49 11.80
CA GLY A 236 -8.22 -0.83 12.84
C GLY A 236 -9.37 -1.71 13.31
N ASN A 237 -9.38 -2.13 14.57
CA ASN A 237 -10.55 -2.75 15.22
C ASN A 237 -11.38 -1.64 15.87
N THR A 238 -12.26 -1.04 15.08
CA THR A 238 -13.08 0.11 15.44
C THR A 238 -14.30 -0.28 16.27
N GLN A 239 -14.89 0.68 16.99
CA GLN A 239 -16.11 0.43 17.73
C GLN A 239 -17.33 0.34 16.80
N TYR A 240 -17.36 1.16 15.74
CA TYR A 240 -18.57 1.35 14.93
C TYR A 240 -18.52 0.68 13.56
N SER A 241 -17.33 0.46 13.00
CA SER A 241 -17.14 -0.02 11.63
C SER A 241 -16.53 -1.44 11.57
N GLY A 242 -16.42 -2.11 12.72
CA GLY A 242 -15.75 -3.41 12.81
C GLY A 242 -14.26 -3.30 12.50
N GLN A 243 -13.71 -4.31 11.82
CA GLN A 243 -12.32 -4.28 11.36
C GLN A 243 -12.22 -3.52 10.02
N VAL A 244 -11.36 -2.52 9.97
CA VAL A 244 -11.13 -1.68 8.80
C VAL A 244 -9.64 -1.53 8.49
N THR A 245 -9.33 -1.15 7.26
CA THR A 245 -7.98 -0.74 6.89
C THR A 245 -7.77 0.74 7.19
N LEU A 246 -6.66 1.08 7.82
CA LEU A 246 -6.26 2.45 8.15
C LEU A 246 -5.00 2.82 7.38
N GLY A 247 -4.93 4.02 6.81
CA GLY A 247 -3.67 4.55 6.32
C GLY A 247 -2.74 4.84 7.50
N THR A 248 -1.55 4.28 7.51
CA THR A 248 -0.58 4.51 8.59
C THR A 248 0.75 4.97 8.01
N ALA A 249 1.63 5.44 8.89
CA ALA A 249 3.00 5.78 8.53
C ALA A 249 3.99 4.85 9.26
N PRO A 250 5.25 4.83 8.83
CA PRO A 250 6.27 3.95 9.37
C PRO A 250 6.49 4.22 10.86
N SER A 251 6.97 3.21 11.60
CA SER A 251 6.91 3.18 13.08
C SER A 251 5.48 3.15 13.64
N TYR A 252 4.55 2.63 12.82
CA TYR A 252 3.13 2.42 13.13
C TYR A 252 2.52 3.59 13.85
N THR A 253 2.37 4.70 13.13
CA THR A 253 1.62 5.87 13.61
C THR A 253 0.33 6.04 12.84
N LEU A 254 -0.73 6.54 13.49
CA LEU A 254 -1.98 6.91 12.81
C LEU A 254 -1.82 8.21 12.02
N THR A 255 -1.09 8.09 10.90
CA THR A 255 -0.84 9.13 9.92
C THR A 255 -1.18 8.59 8.52
N ASP A 256 -2.20 9.13 7.87
CA ASP A 256 -2.61 8.71 6.52
C ASP A 256 -1.82 9.48 5.45
N THR A 257 -0.75 8.88 4.96
CA THR A 257 0.14 9.45 3.94
C THR A 257 -0.49 9.55 2.55
N THR A 258 -1.66 8.94 2.33
CA THR A 258 -2.34 8.91 1.03
C THR A 258 -3.46 9.97 0.93
N ARG A 259 -3.84 10.58 2.06
CA ARG A 259 -4.96 11.52 2.18
C ARG A 259 -4.58 12.83 2.85
N GLY A 260 -3.57 13.49 2.29
CA GLY A 260 -3.11 14.79 2.77
C GLY A 260 -2.54 14.77 4.19
N ASN A 261 -2.15 13.59 4.71
CA ASN A 261 -1.40 13.44 5.96
C ASN A 261 -2.22 13.75 7.18
N HIS A 262 -3.46 13.27 7.13
CA HIS A 262 -4.30 13.27 8.30
C HIS A 262 -3.61 12.54 9.44
N LYS A 263 -3.64 13.14 10.63
CA LYS A 263 -3.04 12.59 11.85
C LYS A 263 -4.10 12.47 12.93
N THR A 264 -4.08 11.37 13.68
CA THR A 264 -4.94 11.17 14.84
C THR A 264 -4.16 11.21 16.14
N TYR A 265 -4.55 12.11 17.03
CA TYR A 265 -3.91 12.34 18.33
C TYR A 265 -4.80 11.91 19.49
N ASN A 266 -4.16 11.42 20.55
CA ASN A 266 -4.75 11.22 21.87
C ASN A 266 -4.52 12.46 22.73
N LEU A 267 -5.59 13.15 23.13
CA LEU A 267 -5.50 14.26 24.09
C LEU A 267 -5.31 13.79 25.54
N ASN A 268 -5.45 12.49 25.81
CA ASN A 268 -5.28 11.89 27.13
C ASN A 268 -6.10 12.62 28.22
N ARG A 269 -7.37 12.91 27.91
CA ARG A 269 -8.32 13.66 28.74
C ARG A 269 -7.99 15.15 28.94
N GLY A 270 -7.02 15.68 28.20
CA GLY A 270 -6.76 17.12 28.11
C GLY A 270 -7.84 17.88 27.34
N THR A 271 -7.90 19.19 27.54
CA THR A 271 -8.86 20.09 26.88
C THR A 271 -8.19 21.13 25.96
N SER A 272 -6.88 21.05 25.78
CA SER A 272 -6.12 21.95 24.91
C SER A 272 -4.85 21.26 24.37
N GLY A 273 -4.18 21.93 23.43
CA GLY A 273 -2.99 21.40 22.76
C GLY A 273 -3.29 20.41 21.64
N THR A 274 -2.21 19.87 21.06
CA THR A 274 -2.29 18.89 19.97
C THR A 274 -2.56 17.47 20.49
N GLY A 275 -2.01 17.13 21.66
CA GLY A 275 -2.02 15.77 22.18
C GLY A 275 -0.83 14.93 21.70
N THR A 276 -0.89 13.63 21.96
CA THR A 276 0.16 12.67 21.57
C THR A 276 -0.29 11.91 20.33
N LEU A 277 0.55 11.82 19.31
CA LEU A 277 0.24 11.02 18.11
C LEU A 277 0.09 9.56 18.51
N PHE A 278 -0.93 8.87 18.02
CA PHE A 278 -1.05 7.43 18.22
C PHE A 278 0.12 6.71 17.56
N THR A 279 0.78 5.84 18.32
CA THR A 279 1.88 4.97 17.88
C THR A 279 1.75 3.61 18.58
N ASN A 280 2.10 2.52 17.91
CA ASN A 280 2.23 1.21 18.54
C ASN A 280 3.33 0.36 17.87
N SER A 281 3.41 -0.93 18.20
CA SER A 281 4.44 -1.85 17.71
C SER A 281 3.94 -2.92 16.74
N THR A 282 2.66 -2.90 16.37
CA THR A 282 2.01 -4.00 15.63
C THR A 282 1.24 -3.56 14.39
N ASP A 283 0.98 -2.25 14.25
CA ASP A 283 0.05 -1.68 13.27
C ASP A 283 -1.39 -2.25 13.37
N VAL A 284 -1.72 -2.85 14.51
CA VAL A 284 -3.06 -3.30 14.84
C VAL A 284 -3.59 -2.38 15.93
N TRP A 285 -4.65 -1.65 15.62
CA TRP A 285 -5.16 -0.54 16.40
C TRP A 285 -6.49 -0.91 17.03
N GLY A 286 -6.56 -0.80 18.36
CA GLY A 286 -7.82 -1.02 19.08
C GLY A 286 -8.24 -2.48 19.14
N ASN A 287 -9.35 -2.71 19.84
CA ASN A 287 -9.93 -4.05 20.01
C ASN A 287 -11.47 -4.04 19.88
N GLY A 288 -12.04 -2.99 19.29
CA GLY A 288 -13.48 -2.79 19.17
C GLY A 288 -14.20 -2.37 20.44
N THR A 289 -13.51 -2.26 21.58
CA THR A 289 -14.12 -1.84 22.86
C THR A 289 -13.78 -0.38 23.20
N PRO A 290 -14.70 0.38 23.83
CA PRO A 290 -14.45 1.76 24.24
C PRO A 290 -13.34 1.92 25.29
N GLN A 291 -13.00 0.84 26.01
CA GLN A 291 -11.98 0.86 27.05
C GLN A 291 -10.56 0.92 26.48
N ASN A 292 -10.37 0.48 25.23
CA ASN A 292 -9.11 0.62 24.53
C ASN A 292 -9.06 1.98 23.81
N LEU A 293 -8.09 2.81 24.16
CA LEU A 293 -7.94 4.17 23.63
C LEU A 293 -7.71 4.17 22.11
N GLU A 294 -7.03 3.17 21.57
CA GLU A 294 -6.79 3.08 20.13
C GLU A 294 -8.07 2.78 19.36
N THR A 295 -9.12 2.20 19.97
CA THR A 295 -10.41 1.99 19.31
C THR A 295 -11.01 3.32 18.83
N ALA A 296 -11.07 4.33 19.71
CA ALA A 296 -11.53 5.67 19.33
C ALA A 296 -10.59 6.35 18.33
N GLY A 297 -9.28 6.10 18.46
CA GLY A 297 -8.28 6.55 17.48
C GLY A 297 -8.54 5.99 16.09
N ALA A 298 -8.80 4.68 15.99
CA ALA A 298 -9.11 3.98 14.76
C ALA A 298 -10.41 4.49 14.11
N ASP A 299 -11.49 4.67 14.90
CA ASP A 299 -12.75 5.25 14.41
C ASP A 299 -12.54 6.65 13.81
N ALA A 300 -11.86 7.54 14.56
CA ALA A 300 -11.64 8.91 14.12
C ALA A 300 -10.70 9.01 12.90
N HIS A 301 -9.74 8.09 12.80
CA HIS A 301 -8.83 8.02 11.66
C HIS A 301 -9.55 7.52 10.40
N TYR A 302 -10.32 6.43 10.53
CA TYR A 302 -11.11 5.86 9.44
C TYR A 302 -12.18 6.85 8.93
N GLY A 303 -12.91 7.50 9.83
CA GLY A 303 -13.93 8.48 9.46
C GLY A 303 -13.35 9.68 8.69
N ALA A 304 -12.14 10.12 9.05
CA ALA A 304 -11.45 11.18 8.32
C ALA A 304 -11.03 10.74 6.90
N ALA A 305 -10.55 9.50 6.75
CA ALA A 305 -10.21 8.92 5.46
C ALA A 305 -11.45 8.84 4.53
N LEU A 306 -12.57 8.34 5.03
CA LEU A 306 -13.84 8.29 4.27
C LEU A 306 -14.32 9.69 3.87
N THR A 307 -14.19 10.67 4.77
CA THR A 307 -14.58 12.06 4.50
C THR A 307 -13.74 12.68 3.39
N TRP A 308 -12.43 12.43 3.40
CA TRP A 308 -11.53 12.86 2.33
C TRP A 308 -11.92 12.26 0.98
N ASP A 309 -12.13 10.94 0.95
CA ASP A 309 -12.51 10.22 -0.28
C ASP A 309 -13.85 10.72 -0.82
N TYR A 310 -14.81 11.01 0.06
CA TYR A 310 -16.08 11.61 -0.34
C TYR A 310 -15.88 12.98 -1.01
N TYR A 311 -15.13 13.90 -0.39
CA TYR A 311 -14.89 15.22 -1.00
C TYR A 311 -14.16 15.13 -2.33
N LYS A 312 -13.17 14.24 -2.43
CA LYS A 312 -12.40 14.05 -3.65
C LYS A 312 -13.25 13.46 -4.77
N ASN A 313 -13.97 12.38 -4.49
CA ASN A 313 -14.67 11.61 -5.52
C ASN A 313 -15.99 12.23 -5.94
N VAL A 314 -16.72 12.86 -5.01
CA VAL A 314 -18.04 13.44 -5.28
C VAL A 314 -17.94 14.89 -5.73
N HIS A 315 -17.04 15.66 -5.12
CA HIS A 315 -16.95 17.11 -5.34
C HIS A 315 -15.70 17.55 -6.12
N GLY A 316 -14.82 16.60 -6.49
CA GLY A 316 -13.54 16.93 -7.12
C GLY A 316 -12.61 17.75 -6.22
N ARG A 317 -12.86 17.77 -4.90
CA ARG A 317 -12.17 18.64 -3.95
C ARG A 317 -11.10 17.86 -3.18
N ASN A 318 -9.84 18.26 -3.32
CA ASN A 318 -8.71 17.60 -2.67
C ASN A 318 -8.54 18.05 -1.20
N GLY A 319 -9.20 17.35 -0.28
CA GLY A 319 -9.25 17.70 1.15
C GLY A 319 -10.28 18.78 1.50
N ILE A 320 -10.51 19.02 2.79
CA ILE A 320 -11.60 19.92 3.26
C ILE A 320 -11.45 21.33 2.69
N ARG A 321 -10.21 21.84 2.60
CA ARG A 321 -9.90 23.17 2.05
C ARG A 321 -9.62 23.16 0.54
N GLY A 322 -9.55 22.00 -0.11
CA GLY A 322 -9.18 21.87 -1.51
C GLY A 322 -7.70 22.11 -1.82
N ASP A 323 -6.85 22.23 -0.80
CA ASP A 323 -5.41 22.52 -0.88
C ASP A 323 -4.53 21.27 -0.86
N GLY A 324 -5.13 20.07 -0.81
CA GLY A 324 -4.39 18.81 -0.68
C GLY A 324 -3.84 18.54 0.72
N VAL A 325 -4.18 19.35 1.73
CA VAL A 325 -3.73 19.18 3.11
C VAL A 325 -4.84 18.56 3.96
N GLY A 326 -4.52 17.45 4.62
CA GLY A 326 -5.39 16.73 5.54
C GLY A 326 -5.65 17.52 6.82
N ALA A 327 -6.84 17.35 7.38
CA ALA A 327 -7.13 17.81 8.74
C ALA A 327 -6.41 16.91 9.77
N TYR A 328 -6.56 17.21 11.06
CA TYR A 328 -6.14 16.30 12.12
C TYR A 328 -7.33 15.99 13.03
N SER A 329 -7.35 14.78 13.60
CA SER A 329 -8.33 14.35 14.58
C SER A 329 -7.71 14.33 15.96
N ARG A 330 -8.47 14.70 16.99
CA ARG A 330 -8.08 14.59 18.40
C ARG A 330 -9.18 13.86 19.14
N VAL A 331 -8.85 12.74 19.74
CA VAL A 331 -9.77 11.92 20.55
C VAL A 331 -9.40 12.00 22.02
N HIS A 332 -10.31 11.56 22.89
CA HIS A 332 -10.18 11.65 24.35
C HIS A 332 -10.06 13.10 24.85
N TYR A 333 -10.83 14.02 24.26
CA TYR A 333 -10.97 15.38 24.74
C TYR A 333 -11.74 15.40 26.07
N GLY A 334 -11.17 16.05 27.08
CA GLY A 334 -11.77 16.19 28.40
C GLY A 334 -12.13 14.87 29.07
N ASN A 335 -13.10 14.89 29.97
CA ASN A 335 -13.57 13.71 30.69
C ASN A 335 -15.09 13.63 30.61
N ASN A 336 -15.63 12.50 30.16
CA ASN A 336 -17.07 12.31 29.91
C ASN A 336 -17.70 13.47 29.11
N TYR A 337 -16.96 13.97 28.12
CA TYR A 337 -17.40 15.08 27.29
C TYR A 337 -18.42 14.58 26.26
N VAL A 338 -19.64 15.11 26.29
CA VAL A 338 -20.77 14.66 25.46
C VAL A 338 -20.95 15.60 24.27
N ASN A 339 -19.88 15.77 23.48
CA ASN A 339 -19.87 16.47 22.20
C ASN A 339 -18.59 16.08 21.41
N ALA A 340 -18.46 16.54 20.16
CA ALA A 340 -17.29 16.32 19.31
C ALA A 340 -16.60 17.64 18.93
#